data_AF-A0A945QNM7-F1
#
_entry.id   AF-A0A945QNM7-F1
#
_cell.length_a   1.000
_cell.length_b   1.000
_cell.length_c   1.000
_cell.angle_alpha   90.00
_cell.angle_beta   90.00
_cell.angle_gamma   90.00
#
_symmetry.space_group_name_H-M   'P 1'
#
loop_
_entity.id
_entity.type
_entity.pdbx_description
1 polymer ?
#
loop_
_entity_poly.entity_id
_entity_poly.type
_entity_poly.pdbx_seq_one_letter_code
_entity_poly.pdbx_strand_id
1 'polypeptide(L)'
;YPFDNIPKNYSTLVSKYGEDNIKKYGIAPWTIKETSDRIIDLLKRNQFEEAVYNMGVLGHYISDLHMPLHTVINYDGQFSGNEGIHKRWELHLVNKYIKNIKPVGEIETVEDPWTFSMKIVKESFKAHHLILEADTKARKLLTKEQAEKLKSYETLSFEKPYLDVLFAETGDLLRDRLGRAVIRLASIWKYCWEEAGKPELP
;
A
#
# COMPACT_ATOMS: atom_id res chain seq x y z
N TYR A 1 1.29 -20.27 -0.88
CA TYR A 1 1.89 -19.73 0.36
C TYR A 1 2.11 -18.22 0.22
N PRO A 2 1.90 -17.39 1.26
CA PRO A 2 1.13 -17.63 2.50
C PRO A 2 -0.39 -17.32 2.34
N PHE A 3 -0.87 -17.05 1.12
CA PHE A 3 -2.22 -16.50 0.91
C PHE A 3 -3.31 -17.51 0.51
N ASP A 4 -3.02 -18.82 0.53
CA ASP A 4 -3.90 -19.84 -0.07
C ASP A 4 -5.16 -20.12 0.78
N ASN A 5 -5.14 -19.71 2.06
CA ASN A 5 -6.14 -20.06 3.06
C ASN A 5 -6.90 -18.86 3.62
N ILE A 6 -6.94 -17.74 2.88
CA ILE A 6 -7.60 -16.49 3.29
C ILE A 6 -9.00 -16.42 2.65
N PRO A 7 -10.09 -16.55 3.43
CA PRO A 7 -11.44 -16.52 2.90
C PRO A 7 -11.81 -15.13 2.39
N LYS A 8 -12.33 -15.05 1.16
CA LYS A 8 -12.87 -13.80 0.61
C LYS A 8 -14.07 -13.26 1.39
N ASN A 9 -14.93 -14.14 1.90
CA ASN A 9 -16.06 -13.74 2.71
C ASN A 9 -15.62 -13.38 4.15
N TYR A 10 -15.99 -12.19 4.62
CA TYR A 10 -15.53 -11.66 5.91
C TYR A 10 -16.04 -12.47 7.11
N SER A 11 -17.30 -12.91 7.12
CA SER A 11 -17.80 -13.73 8.23
C SER A 11 -17.07 -15.08 8.31
N THR A 12 -16.72 -15.66 7.16
CA THR A 12 -15.89 -16.89 7.09
C THR A 12 -14.47 -16.63 7.60
N LEU A 13 -13.87 -15.48 7.28
CA LEU A 13 -12.57 -15.07 7.84
C LEU A 13 -12.65 -14.99 9.38
N VAL A 14 -13.68 -14.32 9.92
CA VAL A 14 -13.92 -14.18 11.36
C VAL A 14 -14.12 -15.52 12.03
N SER A 15 -14.96 -16.40 11.49
CA SER A 15 -15.16 -17.74 12.03
C SER A 15 -13.87 -18.58 12.04
N LYS A 16 -12.99 -18.39 11.05
CA LYS A 16 -11.75 -19.18 10.91
C LYS A 16 -10.62 -18.70 11.82
N TYR A 17 -10.43 -17.38 11.93
CA TYR A 17 -9.25 -16.81 12.60
C TYR A 17 -9.57 -16.07 13.90
N GLY A 18 -10.84 -15.75 14.16
CA GLY A 18 -11.26 -14.95 15.31
C GLY A 18 -11.01 -13.44 15.10
N GLU A 19 -11.91 -12.63 15.66
CA GLU A 19 -11.90 -11.18 15.46
C GLU A 19 -10.63 -10.50 15.99
N ASP A 20 -10.13 -10.94 17.15
CA ASP A 20 -8.93 -10.37 17.78
C ASP A 20 -7.66 -10.56 16.94
N ASN A 21 -7.57 -11.67 16.20
CA ASN A 21 -6.45 -11.92 15.31
C ASN A 21 -6.58 -11.08 14.03
N ILE A 22 -7.78 -10.98 13.47
CA ILE A 22 -8.04 -10.18 12.27
C ILE A 22 -7.72 -8.71 12.49
N LYS A 23 -8.06 -8.15 13.67
CA LYS A 23 -7.69 -6.79 14.06
C LYS A 23 -6.17 -6.56 14.04
N LYS A 24 -5.37 -7.59 14.30
CA LYS A 24 -3.90 -7.52 14.25
C LYS A 24 -3.33 -7.72 12.85
N TYR A 25 -4.00 -8.51 12.00
CA TYR A 25 -3.51 -8.86 10.65
C TYR A 25 -3.90 -7.84 9.58
N GLY A 26 -4.98 -7.08 9.82
CA GLY A 26 -5.50 -6.09 8.88
C GLY A 26 -6.54 -6.65 7.92
N ILE A 27 -7.38 -5.75 7.37
CA ILE A 27 -8.58 -6.09 6.60
C ILE A 27 -8.73 -5.31 5.29
N ALA A 28 -7.65 -4.68 4.80
CA ALA A 28 -7.71 -3.78 3.63
C ALA A 28 -8.44 -4.36 2.40
N PRO A 29 -8.24 -5.63 1.97
CA PRO A 29 -8.98 -6.19 0.84
C PRO A 29 -10.51 -6.24 1.03
N TRP A 30 -10.98 -6.45 2.26
CA TRP A 30 -12.42 -6.45 2.57
C TRP A 30 -12.96 -5.03 2.64
N THR A 31 -12.23 -4.10 3.25
CA THR A 31 -12.60 -2.69 3.29
C THR A 31 -12.63 -2.09 1.88
N ILE A 32 -11.71 -2.45 0.99
CA ILE A 32 -11.72 -2.05 -0.41
C ILE A 32 -12.99 -2.55 -1.12
N LYS A 33 -13.36 -3.81 -0.90
CA LYS A 33 -14.60 -4.36 -1.47
C LYS A 33 -15.83 -3.60 -0.96
N GLU A 34 -15.98 -3.43 0.35
CA GLU A 34 -17.11 -2.70 0.95
C GLU A 34 -17.18 -1.24 0.44
N THR A 35 -16.03 -0.57 0.38
CA THR A 35 -15.96 0.82 -0.11
C THR A 35 -16.32 0.89 -1.60
N SER A 36 -15.90 -0.10 -2.40
CA SER A 36 -16.28 -0.19 -3.82
C SER A 36 -17.80 -0.38 -3.98
N ASP A 37 -18.39 -1.32 -3.22
CA ASP A 37 -19.84 -1.56 -3.22
C ASP A 37 -20.60 -0.28 -2.85
N ARG A 38 -20.09 0.48 -1.87
CA ARG A 38 -20.66 1.78 -1.45
C ARG A 38 -20.57 2.84 -2.53
N ILE A 39 -19.44 2.98 -3.21
CA ILE A 39 -19.29 3.93 -4.33
C ILE A 39 -20.28 3.59 -5.43
N ILE A 40 -20.41 2.30 -5.78
CA ILE A 40 -21.35 1.84 -6.81
C ILE A 40 -22.80 2.24 -6.46
N ASP A 41 -23.22 2.03 -5.20
CA ASP A 41 -24.57 2.39 -4.74
C ASP A 41 -24.80 3.91 -4.75
N LEU A 42 -23.82 4.70 -4.32
CA LEU A 42 -23.90 6.16 -4.33
C LEU A 42 -24.00 6.72 -5.77
N LEU A 43 -23.19 6.20 -6.70
CA LEU A 43 -23.25 6.56 -8.11
C LEU A 43 -24.61 6.21 -8.73
N LYS A 44 -25.19 5.04 -8.40
CA LYS A 44 -26.54 4.65 -8.85
C LYS A 44 -27.64 5.57 -8.35
N ARG A 45 -27.42 6.23 -7.20
CA ARG A 45 -28.35 7.18 -6.58
C ARG A 45 -28.07 8.65 -6.95
N ASN A 46 -27.14 8.90 -7.88
CA ASN A 46 -26.68 10.23 -8.27
C ASN A 46 -26.14 11.06 -7.10
N GLN A 47 -25.59 10.40 -6.07
CA GLN A 47 -24.95 11.02 -4.91
C GLN A 47 -23.45 11.22 -5.19
N PHE A 48 -23.14 12.09 -6.15
CA PHE A 48 -21.79 12.21 -6.71
C PHE A 48 -20.76 12.73 -5.70
N GLU A 49 -21.10 13.69 -4.87
CA GLU A 49 -20.16 14.26 -3.89
C GLU A 49 -19.72 13.21 -2.87
N GLU A 50 -20.68 12.43 -2.33
CA GLU A 50 -20.39 11.33 -1.42
C GLU A 50 -19.64 10.19 -2.13
N ALA A 51 -19.95 9.92 -3.40
CA ALA A 51 -19.21 8.94 -4.19
C ALA A 51 -17.74 9.35 -4.33
N VAL A 52 -17.46 10.61 -4.67
CA VAL A 52 -16.09 11.15 -4.81
C VAL A 52 -15.32 11.09 -3.48
N TYR A 53 -15.98 11.40 -2.36
CA TYR A 53 -15.38 11.23 -1.04
C TYR A 53 -14.94 9.78 -0.79
N ASN A 54 -15.83 8.81 -1.05
CA ASN A 54 -15.53 7.39 -0.87
C ASN A 54 -14.49 6.90 -1.89
N MET A 55 -14.44 7.47 -3.11
CA MET A 55 -13.38 7.21 -4.09
C MET A 55 -12.01 7.66 -3.57
N GLY A 56 -11.93 8.75 -2.80
CA GLY A 56 -10.72 9.17 -2.10
C GLY A 56 -10.29 8.18 -1.01
N VAL A 57 -11.25 7.71 -0.19
CA VAL A 57 -11.01 6.67 0.83
C VAL A 57 -10.51 5.38 0.18
N LEU A 58 -11.13 4.97 -0.93
CA LEU A 58 -10.68 3.82 -1.72
C LEU A 58 -9.25 4.01 -2.25
N GLY A 59 -8.92 5.24 -2.68
CA GLY A 59 -7.58 5.62 -3.12
C GLY A 59 -6.51 5.45 -2.04
N HIS A 60 -6.82 5.78 -0.79
CA HIS A 60 -5.93 5.53 0.34
C HIS A 60 -5.62 4.03 0.48
N TYR A 61 -6.64 3.18 0.62
CA TYR A 61 -6.41 1.74 0.81
C TYR A 61 -5.67 1.07 -0.36
N ILE A 62 -6.00 1.42 -1.61
CA ILE A 62 -5.31 0.87 -2.79
C ILE A 62 -3.84 1.31 -2.82
N SER A 63 -3.56 2.56 -2.44
CA SER A 63 -2.19 3.09 -2.42
C SER A 63 -1.36 2.45 -1.30
N ASP A 64 -1.92 2.31 -0.09
CA ASP A 64 -1.27 1.65 1.04
C ASP A 64 -0.89 0.20 0.72
N LEU A 65 -1.74 -0.53 -0.02
CA LEU A 65 -1.41 -1.88 -0.46
C LEU A 65 -0.17 -1.92 -1.38
N HIS A 66 0.23 -0.81 -2.01
CA HIS A 66 1.45 -0.74 -2.80
C HIS A 66 2.71 -0.53 -1.97
N MET A 67 2.60 -0.12 -0.70
CA MET A 67 3.69 -0.07 0.26
C MET A 67 3.99 -1.50 0.75
N PRO A 68 5.13 -2.12 0.40
CA PRO A 68 5.40 -3.52 0.71
C PRO A 68 5.34 -3.87 2.21
N LEU A 69 5.77 -2.96 3.08
CA LEU A 69 5.77 -3.17 4.53
C LEU A 69 4.35 -3.18 5.14
N HIS A 70 3.32 -2.65 4.48
CA HIS A 70 1.91 -2.77 4.93
C HIS A 70 1.36 -4.20 4.83
N THR A 71 2.12 -5.14 4.26
CA THR A 71 1.70 -6.54 4.07
C THR A 71 2.35 -7.52 5.03
N VAL A 72 3.17 -7.03 5.98
CA VAL A 72 3.92 -7.87 6.92
C VAL A 72 3.81 -7.36 8.34
N ILE A 73 3.94 -8.26 9.32
CA ILE A 73 3.97 -7.87 10.74
C ILE A 73 5.21 -7.04 11.08
N ASN A 74 6.31 -7.22 10.34
CA ASN A 74 7.56 -6.45 10.49
C ASN A 74 7.48 -5.12 9.72
N TYR A 75 6.35 -4.42 9.84
CA TYR A 75 6.01 -3.27 9.02
C TYR A 75 6.93 -2.06 9.22
N ASP A 76 7.66 -2.01 10.33
CA ASP A 76 8.65 -0.97 10.60
C ASP A 76 10.04 -1.55 10.83
N GLY A 77 10.28 -2.83 10.50
CA GLY A 77 11.59 -3.45 10.72
C GLY A 77 11.90 -3.77 12.19
N GLN A 78 10.91 -3.65 13.07
CA GLN A 78 11.03 -3.81 14.52
C GLN A 78 11.46 -5.22 14.98
N PHE A 79 11.34 -6.22 14.11
CA PHE A 79 11.74 -7.61 14.38
C PHE A 79 13.02 -8.04 13.64
N SER A 80 13.60 -7.15 12.82
CA SER A 80 14.81 -7.42 12.03
C SER A 80 15.97 -6.46 12.31
N GLY A 81 15.82 -5.56 13.29
CA GLY A 81 16.82 -4.53 13.60
C GLY A 81 16.79 -3.33 12.64
N ASN A 82 15.69 -3.18 11.89
CA ASN A 82 15.47 -2.12 10.91
C ASN A 82 14.46 -1.07 11.40
N GLU A 83 14.16 -1.03 12.70
CA GLU A 83 13.17 -0.14 13.32
C GLU A 83 13.28 1.31 12.82
N GLY A 84 12.16 1.87 12.36
CA GLY A 84 12.04 3.19 11.74
C GLY A 84 12.08 3.22 10.21
N ILE A 85 12.36 2.10 9.53
CA ILE A 85 12.45 2.02 8.05
C ILE A 85 11.16 2.41 7.35
N HIS A 86 9.99 2.18 7.95
CA HIS A 86 8.69 2.45 7.32
C HIS A 86 8.61 3.89 6.83
N LYS A 87 8.85 4.83 7.74
CA LYS A 87 8.84 6.26 7.44
C LYS A 87 9.92 6.66 6.44
N ARG A 88 11.11 6.06 6.51
CA ARG A 88 12.24 6.45 5.63
C ARG A 88 11.92 6.11 4.18
N TRP A 89 11.29 4.96 3.96
CA TRP A 89 10.86 4.55 2.65
C TRP A 89 9.60 5.29 2.19
N GLU A 90 8.57 5.36 3.02
CA GLU A 90 7.25 5.90 2.63
C GLU A 90 7.20 7.43 2.59
N LEU A 91 7.91 8.14 3.47
CA LEU A 91 7.85 9.59 3.55
C LEU A 91 9.07 10.24 2.89
N HIS A 92 10.27 9.87 3.35
CA HIS A 92 11.48 10.62 2.97
C HIS A 92 11.88 10.34 1.52
N LEU A 93 11.87 9.08 1.08
CA LEU A 93 12.12 8.76 -0.32
C LEU A 93 10.98 9.27 -1.23
N VAL A 94 9.72 9.06 -0.86
CA VAL A 94 8.59 9.52 -1.68
C VAL A 94 8.65 11.04 -1.88
N ASN A 95 8.78 11.83 -0.81
CA ASN A 95 8.85 13.29 -0.93
C ASN A 95 10.00 13.76 -1.83
N LYS A 96 11.13 13.05 -1.80
CA LYS A 96 12.29 13.38 -2.63
C LYS A 96 12.09 13.04 -4.11
N TYR A 97 11.35 11.98 -4.43
CA TYR A 97 11.33 11.40 -5.78
C TYR A 97 9.96 11.39 -6.49
N ILE A 98 8.86 11.67 -5.80
CA ILE A 98 7.49 11.55 -6.35
C ILE A 98 7.28 12.32 -7.66
N LYS A 99 7.90 13.50 -7.80
CA LYS A 99 7.80 14.34 -9.01
C LYS A 99 8.33 13.65 -10.29
N ASN A 100 9.18 12.65 -10.14
CA ASN A 100 9.81 11.92 -11.25
C ASN A 100 9.13 10.57 -11.52
N ILE A 101 8.12 10.20 -10.75
CA ILE A 101 7.42 8.92 -10.91
C ILE A 101 6.34 9.07 -11.97
N LYS A 102 6.31 8.12 -12.89
CA LYS A 102 5.29 8.03 -13.96
C LYS A 102 4.42 6.80 -13.73
N PRO A 103 3.15 6.81 -14.20
CA PRO A 103 2.32 5.61 -14.18
C PRO A 103 3.01 4.45 -14.91
N VAL A 104 2.84 3.23 -14.40
CA VAL A 104 3.45 2.01 -14.95
C VAL A 104 2.36 0.98 -15.23
N GLY A 105 2.25 0.57 -16.50
CA GLY A 105 1.24 -0.38 -16.97
C GLY A 105 0.04 0.30 -17.62
N GLU A 106 -1.01 -0.49 -17.85
CA GLU A 106 -2.26 -0.08 -18.47
C GLU A 106 -3.44 -0.37 -17.54
N ILE A 107 -4.57 0.30 -17.75
CA ILE A 107 -5.80 0.07 -16.98
C ILE A 107 -6.15 -1.43 -17.02
N GLU A 108 -6.27 -2.02 -15.84
CA GLU A 108 -6.54 -3.44 -15.67
C GLU A 108 -8.05 -3.69 -15.62
N THR A 109 -8.50 -4.81 -16.19
CA THR A 109 -9.85 -5.31 -15.93
C THR A 109 -9.94 -5.78 -14.48
N VAL A 110 -10.92 -5.25 -13.74
CA VAL A 110 -11.23 -5.66 -12.37
C VAL A 110 -12.47 -6.54 -12.42
N GLU A 111 -12.32 -7.82 -12.09
CA GLU A 111 -13.48 -8.73 -11.97
C GLU A 111 -14.15 -8.60 -10.59
N ASP A 112 -13.34 -8.38 -9.57
CA ASP A 112 -13.75 -8.32 -8.18
C ASP A 112 -12.74 -7.50 -7.35
N PRO A 113 -13.20 -6.51 -6.57
CA PRO A 113 -12.33 -5.66 -5.76
C PRO A 113 -11.45 -6.42 -4.77
N TRP A 114 -11.96 -7.48 -4.14
CA TRP A 114 -11.18 -8.25 -3.16
C TRP A 114 -10.03 -9.01 -3.83
N THR A 115 -10.30 -9.70 -4.94
CA THR A 115 -9.31 -10.47 -5.71
C THR A 115 -8.27 -9.55 -6.30
N PHE A 116 -8.71 -8.41 -6.84
CA PHE A 116 -7.84 -7.35 -7.31
C PHE A 116 -6.91 -6.81 -6.21
N SER A 117 -7.45 -6.54 -5.02
CA SER A 117 -6.66 -6.10 -3.86
C SER A 117 -5.69 -7.16 -3.38
N MET A 118 -6.11 -8.43 -3.33
CA MET A 118 -5.25 -9.53 -2.94
C MET A 118 -4.10 -9.79 -3.92
N LYS A 119 -4.28 -9.49 -5.21
CA LYS A 119 -3.18 -9.47 -6.19
C LYS A 119 -2.12 -8.44 -5.77
N ILE A 120 -2.53 -7.22 -5.43
CA ILE A 120 -1.63 -6.15 -4.98
C ILE A 120 -0.89 -6.57 -3.70
N VAL A 121 -1.62 -7.12 -2.72
CA VAL A 121 -1.04 -7.65 -1.47
C VAL A 121 0.05 -8.68 -1.76
N LYS A 122 -0.24 -9.66 -2.62
CA LYS A 122 0.72 -10.73 -2.98
C LYS A 122 1.99 -10.19 -3.62
N GLU A 123 1.87 -9.16 -4.46
CA GLU A 123 3.02 -8.52 -5.10
C GLU A 123 3.84 -7.70 -4.10
N SER A 124 3.19 -6.87 -3.28
CA SER A 124 3.84 -6.11 -2.21
C SER A 124 4.56 -7.03 -1.23
N PHE A 125 3.90 -8.10 -0.81
CA PHE A 125 4.48 -9.09 0.08
C PHE A 125 5.70 -9.76 -0.53
N LYS A 126 5.81 -9.90 -1.85
CA LYS A 126 7.06 -10.44 -2.43
C LYS A 126 8.22 -9.44 -2.32
N ALA A 127 7.96 -8.14 -2.22
CA ALA A 127 8.98 -7.10 -2.28
C ALA A 127 9.45 -6.57 -0.90
N HIS A 128 8.75 -6.88 0.21
CA HIS A 128 9.07 -6.29 1.52
C HIS A 128 10.53 -6.53 1.97
N HIS A 129 11.09 -7.71 1.69
CA HIS A 129 12.46 -8.06 2.07
C HIS A 129 13.51 -7.15 1.43
N LEU A 130 13.28 -6.70 0.18
CA LEU A 130 14.18 -5.80 -0.53
C LEU A 130 14.37 -4.46 0.22
N ILE A 131 13.31 -3.96 0.86
CA ILE A 131 13.36 -2.73 1.65
C ILE A 131 14.20 -2.95 2.92
N LEU A 132 14.00 -4.08 3.60
CA LEU A 132 14.74 -4.42 4.83
C LEU A 132 16.23 -4.67 4.56
N GLU A 133 16.55 -5.35 3.46
CA GLU A 133 17.92 -5.59 3.01
C GLU A 133 18.63 -4.29 2.63
N ALA A 134 17.95 -3.41 1.90
CA ALA A 134 18.46 -2.10 1.53
C ALA A 134 18.71 -1.21 2.75
N ASP A 135 17.79 -1.21 3.73
CA ASP A 135 17.98 -0.51 5.00
C ASP A 135 19.18 -1.05 5.77
N THR A 136 19.31 -2.38 5.86
CA THR A 136 20.47 -3.03 6.51
C THR A 136 21.78 -2.61 5.85
N LYS A 137 21.81 -2.50 4.52
CA LYS A 137 22.97 -2.00 3.78
C LYS A 137 23.26 -0.54 4.08
N ALA A 138 22.24 0.32 4.04
CA ALA A 138 22.37 1.75 4.29
C ALA A 138 22.82 2.05 5.73
N ARG A 139 22.36 1.28 6.73
CA ARG A 139 22.76 1.40 8.14
C ARG A 139 24.25 1.14 8.38
N LYS A 140 24.96 0.46 7.48
CA LYS A 140 26.43 0.28 7.57
C LYS A 140 27.20 1.60 7.49
N LEU A 141 26.57 2.66 6.98
CA LEU A 141 27.15 4.01 6.95
C LEU A 141 27.02 4.77 8.27
N LEU A 142 26.25 4.23 9.22
CA LEU A 142 25.86 4.93 10.44
C LEU A 142 26.62 4.40 11.66
N THR A 143 26.89 5.28 12.62
CA THR A 143 27.25 4.84 13.97
C THR A 143 26.04 4.20 14.67
N LYS A 144 26.27 3.46 15.76
CA LYS A 144 25.18 2.90 16.56
C LYS A 144 24.21 3.96 17.07
N GLU A 145 24.71 5.12 17.49
CA GLU A 145 23.89 6.24 17.96
C GLU A 145 23.03 6.83 16.84
N GLN A 146 23.61 7.00 15.64
CA GLN A 146 22.88 7.46 14.47
C GLN A 146 21.80 6.47 14.04
N ALA A 147 22.11 5.17 14.05
CA ALA A 147 21.15 4.12 13.72
C ALA A 147 19.98 4.07 14.71
N GLU A 148 20.21 4.34 15.99
CA GLU A 148 19.14 4.41 17.01
C GLU A 148 18.21 5.62 16.78
N LYS A 149 18.78 6.76 16.37
CA LYS A 149 17.99 7.95 16.01
C LYS A 149 17.07 7.72 14.80
N LEU A 150 17.34 6.73 13.94
CA LEU A 150 16.42 6.35 12.87
C LEU A 150 15.06 5.84 13.37
N LYS A 151 14.87 5.56 14.66
CA LYS A 151 13.55 5.21 15.20
C LYS A 151 12.63 6.41 15.38
N SER A 152 13.18 7.63 15.40
CA SER A 152 12.38 8.85 15.57
C SER A 152 11.62 9.22 14.30
N TYR A 153 10.69 10.17 14.39
CA TYR A 153 10.01 10.75 13.24
C TYR A 153 10.68 12.04 12.75
N GLU A 154 11.91 12.32 13.17
CA GLU A 154 12.59 13.56 12.82
C GLU A 154 13.33 13.44 11.49
N THR A 155 13.50 14.57 10.81
CA THR A 155 14.49 14.73 9.74
C THR A 155 15.86 14.85 10.39
N LEU A 156 16.78 13.97 10.02
CA LEU A 156 18.07 13.81 10.69
C LEU A 156 19.17 14.36 9.81
N SER A 157 20.04 15.21 10.36
CA SER A 157 21.11 15.88 9.58
C SER A 157 22.07 14.93 8.86
N PHE A 158 22.22 13.70 9.35
CA PHE A 158 23.09 12.67 8.79
C PHE A 158 22.38 11.70 7.84
N GLU A 159 21.07 11.84 7.60
CA GLU A 159 20.32 10.82 6.86
C GLU A 159 20.57 10.83 5.36
N LYS A 160 21.16 11.90 4.79
CA LYS A 160 21.32 12.03 3.34
C LYS A 160 22.11 10.86 2.71
N PRO A 161 23.34 10.52 3.14
CA PRO A 161 24.08 9.38 2.56
C PRO A 161 23.36 8.05 2.75
N TYR A 162 22.67 7.88 3.89
CA TYR A 162 21.84 6.71 4.16
C TYR A 162 20.66 6.62 3.16
N LEU A 163 19.93 7.72 2.94
CA LEU A 163 18.81 7.77 1.98
C LEU A 163 19.29 7.60 0.54
N ASP A 164 20.49 8.06 0.20
CA ASP A 164 21.07 7.88 -1.13
C ASP A 164 21.37 6.39 -1.40
N VAL A 165 21.89 5.63 -0.43
CA VAL A 165 22.01 4.17 -0.54
C VAL A 165 20.65 3.48 -0.58
N LEU A 166 19.74 3.84 0.32
CA LEU A 166 18.40 3.24 0.36
C LEU A 166 17.69 3.42 -0.99
N PHE A 167 17.81 4.60 -1.61
CA PHE A 167 17.27 4.87 -2.94
C PHE A 167 18.01 4.11 -4.05
N ALA A 168 19.33 3.99 -3.98
CA ALA A 168 20.08 3.25 -4.98
C ALA A 168 19.63 1.77 -5.04
N GLU A 169 19.32 1.17 -3.88
CA GLU A 169 18.85 -0.22 -3.82
C GLU A 169 17.35 -0.38 -4.13
N THR A 170 16.50 0.59 -3.74
CA THR A 170 15.03 0.44 -3.82
C THR A 170 14.36 1.37 -4.82
N GLY A 171 15.11 2.18 -5.56
CA GLY A 171 14.56 3.21 -6.44
C GLY A 171 13.69 2.64 -7.57
N ASP A 172 14.08 1.49 -8.15
CA ASP A 172 13.26 0.80 -9.15
C ASP A 172 11.98 0.23 -8.55
N LEU A 173 12.07 -0.36 -7.34
CA LEU A 173 10.90 -0.82 -6.61
C LEU A 173 9.95 0.34 -6.30
N LEU A 174 10.48 1.47 -5.82
CA LEU A 174 9.70 2.67 -5.52
C LEU A 174 8.95 3.17 -6.76
N ARG A 175 9.64 3.24 -7.91
CA ARG A 175 9.03 3.62 -9.20
C ARG A 175 7.95 2.64 -9.63
N ASP A 176 8.20 1.33 -9.54
CA ASP A 176 7.22 0.30 -9.91
C ASP A 176 5.99 0.35 -9.01
N ARG A 177 6.17 0.35 -7.68
CA ARG A 177 5.05 0.35 -6.73
C ARG A 177 4.17 1.59 -6.87
N LEU A 178 4.76 2.79 -6.89
CA LEU A 178 3.99 4.03 -7.01
C LEU A 178 3.40 4.21 -8.42
N GLY A 179 4.13 3.82 -9.47
CA GLY A 179 3.63 3.87 -10.83
C GLY A 179 2.42 2.96 -11.06
N ARG A 180 2.44 1.74 -10.50
CA ARG A 180 1.30 0.80 -10.55
C ARG A 180 0.13 1.25 -9.68
N ALA A 181 0.39 1.90 -8.54
CA ALA A 181 -0.65 2.40 -7.65
C ALA A 181 -1.63 3.33 -8.40
N VAL A 182 -1.09 4.24 -9.22
CA VAL A 182 -1.89 5.16 -10.04
C VAL A 182 -2.80 4.40 -11.02
N ILE A 183 -2.23 3.46 -11.77
CA ILE A 183 -2.96 2.67 -12.77
C ILE A 183 -4.06 1.84 -12.12
N ARG A 184 -3.77 1.22 -10.97
CA ARG A 184 -4.72 0.34 -10.28
C ARG A 184 -5.81 1.09 -9.55
N LEU A 185 -5.51 2.27 -9.04
CA LEU A 185 -6.53 3.18 -8.53
C LEU A 185 -7.49 3.60 -9.65
N ALA A 186 -6.96 4.00 -10.80
CA ALA A 186 -7.79 4.31 -11.97
C ALA A 186 -8.62 3.11 -12.43
N SER A 187 -8.05 1.90 -12.38
CA SER A 187 -8.73 0.65 -12.76
C SER A 187 -9.93 0.34 -11.85
N ILE A 188 -9.77 0.47 -10.53
CA ILE A 188 -10.86 0.19 -9.59
C ILE A 188 -11.93 1.30 -9.58
N TRP A 189 -11.54 2.57 -9.80
CA TRP A 189 -12.52 3.64 -10.03
C TRP A 189 -13.34 3.40 -11.29
N LYS A 190 -12.69 3.00 -12.40
CA LYS A 190 -13.36 2.62 -13.64
C LYS A 190 -14.34 1.46 -13.39
N TYR A 191 -13.92 0.43 -12.67
CA TYR A 191 -14.78 -0.68 -12.26
C TYR A 191 -16.03 -0.18 -11.52
N CYS A 192 -15.88 0.65 -10.49
CA CYS A 192 -17.03 1.17 -9.74
C CYS A 192 -17.99 1.97 -10.63
N TRP A 193 -17.48 2.76 -11.57
CA TRP A 193 -18.30 3.54 -12.49
C TRP A 193 -19.02 2.66 -13.52
N GLU A 194 -18.35 1.63 -14.05
CA GLU A 194 -18.94 0.67 -14.99
C GLU A 194 -20.04 -0.16 -14.30
N GLU A 195 -19.80 -0.67 -13.09
CA GLU A 195 -20.77 -1.42 -12.29
C GLU A 195 -21.94 -0.57 -11.79
N ALA A 196 -21.76 0.76 -11.75
CA ALA A 196 -22.82 1.72 -11.49
C ALA A 196 -23.77 1.93 -12.69
N GLY A 197 -23.47 1.35 -13.85
CA GLY A 197 -24.23 1.56 -15.08
C GLY A 197 -23.77 2.78 -15.88
N LYS A 198 -22.52 3.25 -15.66
CA LYS A 198 -21.90 4.37 -16.37
C LYS A 198 -22.73 5.67 -16.29
N PRO A 199 -23.13 6.12 -15.07
CA PRO A 199 -23.88 7.36 -14.95
C PRO A 199 -23.08 8.54 -15.52
N GLU A 200 -23.78 9.50 -16.12
CA GLU A 200 -23.18 10.75 -16.54
C GLU A 200 -22.59 11.45 -15.31
N LEU A 201 -21.35 11.92 -15.44
CA LEU A 201 -20.70 12.68 -14.39
C LEU A 201 -21.10 14.15 -14.51
N PRO A 202 -21.30 14.87 -13.39
CA PRO A 202 -21.66 16.30 -13.38
C PRO A 202 -20.67 17.20 -14.12
#